data_AF-A0A3D5F648-F1
#
_entry.id   AF-A0A3D5F648-F1
#
_cell.length_a   1.000
_cell.length_b   1.000
_cell.length_c   1.000
_cell.angle_alpha   90.00
_cell.angle_beta   90.00
_cell.angle_gamma   90.00
#
_symmetry.space_group_name_H-M   'P 1'
#
loop_
_entity.id
_entity.type
_entity.pdbx_description
1 polymer ?
#
loop_
_entity_poly.entity_id
_entity_poly.type
_entity_poly.pdbx_seq_one_letter_code
_entity_poly.pdbx_strand_id
1 'polypeptide(L)' 'IRQHPDGGASVFAINSNKASRVLVNIVRQQGDAVLVANATEGQLYAISGVSRLYNEAAVTVTNRSEIND' A
#
# COMPACT_ATOMS: atom_id res chain seq x y z
N ILE A 1 8.49 9.70 4.34
CA ILE A 1 8.21 8.90 3.12
C ILE A 1 9.56 8.56 2.49
N ARG A 2 9.99 7.30 2.51
CA ARG A 2 11.32 6.89 2.01
C ARG A 2 11.17 6.56 0.52
N GLN A 3 11.76 7.38 -0.35
CA GLN A 3 11.69 7.22 -1.80
C GLN A 3 12.59 6.05 -2.26
N HIS A 4 12.09 5.24 -3.19
CA HIS A 4 12.85 4.18 -3.84
C HIS A 4 13.77 4.81 -4.91
N PRO A 5 14.95 4.22 -5.22
CA PRO A 5 15.93 4.80 -6.16
C PRO A 5 15.46 4.98 -7.61
N ASP A 6 14.27 4.51 -7.98
CA ASP A 6 13.57 4.80 -9.25
C ASP A 6 12.66 6.06 -9.19
N GLY A 7 12.56 6.71 -8.03
CA GLY A 7 11.79 7.94 -7.81
C GLY A 7 10.27 7.75 -7.62
N GLY A 8 9.76 6.51 -7.69
CA GLY A 8 8.33 6.22 -7.63
C GLY A 8 7.79 6.01 -6.20
N ALA A 9 6.49 6.31 -6.00
CA ALA A 9 5.76 5.88 -4.81
C ALA A 9 5.25 4.44 -5.00
N SER A 10 5.19 3.68 -3.91
CA SER A 10 4.70 2.31 -3.95
C SER A 10 3.95 1.93 -2.68
N VAL A 11 2.98 1.05 -2.82
CA VAL A 11 2.23 0.43 -1.71
C VAL A 11 2.43 -1.08 -1.75
N PHE A 12 2.06 -1.78 -0.67
CA PHE A 12 2.00 -3.23 -0.64
C PHE A 12 0.54 -3.69 -0.67
N ALA A 13 0.14 -4.34 -1.77
CA ALA A 13 -1.13 -5.04 -1.87
C ALA A 13 -1.01 -6.41 -1.17
N ILE A 14 -2.07 -6.84 -0.49
CA ILE A 14 -2.14 -8.13 0.18
C ILE A 14 -3.04 -9.09 -0.59
N ASN A 15 -2.45 -10.15 -1.14
CA ASN A 15 -3.14 -11.20 -1.90
C ASN A 15 -2.80 -12.56 -1.31
N SER A 16 -3.80 -13.35 -0.95
CA SER A 16 -3.62 -14.70 -0.41
C SER A 16 -2.57 -14.77 0.70
N ASN A 17 -2.64 -13.85 1.67
CA ASN A 17 -1.71 -13.74 2.80
C ASN A 17 -0.25 -13.44 2.41
N LYS A 18 -0.03 -12.88 1.23
CA LYS A 18 1.29 -12.42 0.77
C LYS A 18 1.25 -10.96 0.37
N ALA A 19 2.34 -10.24 0.64
CA ALA A 19 2.52 -8.86 0.20
C ALA A 19 3.12 -8.81 -1.22
N SER A 20 2.60 -7.92 -2.06
CA SER A 20 3.15 -7.61 -3.37
C SER A 20 3.26 -6.10 -3.54
N ARG A 21 4.43 -5.63 -3.97
CA ARG A 21 4.67 -4.21 -4.22
C ARG A 21 3.94 -3.76 -5.48
N VAL A 22 3.19 -2.68 -5.36
CA VAL A 22 2.49 -2.02 -6.47
C VAL A 22 3.01 -0.59 -6.57
N LEU A 23 3.43 -0.19 -7.77
CA LEU A 23 3.80 1.19 -8.05
C LEU A 23 2.53 2.04 -8.19
N VAL A 24 2.52 3.19 -7.54
CA VAL A 24 1.39 4.11 -7.54
C VAL A 24 1.86 5.53 -7.82
N ASN A 25 0.97 6.32 -8.40
CA ASN A 25 1.20 7.74 -8.57
C ASN A 25 0.43 8.50 -7.48
N ILE A 26 1.11 9.37 -6.74
CA ILE A 26 0.44 10.25 -5.78
C ILE A 26 -0.24 11.37 -6.58
N VAL A 27 -1.57 11.44 -6.48
CA VAL A 27 -2.40 12.45 -7.16
C VAL A 27 -2.58 13.67 -6.27
N ARG A 28 -2.87 13.44 -4.98
CA ARG A 28 -3.08 14.50 -3.99
C ARG A 28 -2.82 13.96 -2.58
N GLN A 29 -2.38 14.82 -1.68
CA GLN A 29 -2.31 14.53 -0.25
C GLN A 29 -3.16 15.54 0.52
N GLN A 30 -3.91 15.06 1.52
CA GLN A 30 -4.68 15.88 2.44
C GLN A 30 -4.53 15.31 3.85
N GLY A 31 -3.77 16.00 4.70
CA GLY A 31 -3.42 15.49 6.03
C GLY A 31 -2.73 14.13 5.93
N ASP A 32 -3.30 13.14 6.62
CA ASP A 32 -2.80 11.75 6.65
C ASP A 32 -3.33 10.89 5.49
N ALA A 33 -4.26 11.40 4.68
CA ALA A 33 -4.80 10.71 3.53
C ALA A 33 -4.03 11.07 2.25
N VAL A 34 -3.80 10.06 1.40
CA VAL A 34 -3.13 10.22 0.09
C VAL A 34 -4.00 9.59 -0.98
N LEU A 35 -4.45 10.41 -1.93
CA LEU A 35 -5.11 9.95 -3.14
C LEU A 35 -4.04 9.44 -4.12
N VAL A 36 -4.20 8.21 -4.57
CA VAL A 36 -3.26 7.53 -5.46
C VAL A 36 -3.96 7.04 -6.73
N ALA A 37 -3.22 6.96 -7.83
CA ALA A 37 -3.61 6.30 -9.07
C ALA A 37 -2.80 5.02 -9.29
N ASN A 38 -3.29 4.13 -10.16
CA ASN A 38 -2.75 2.80 -10.44
C ASN A 38 -2.83 1.80 -9.29
N ALA A 39 -3.73 2.05 -8.33
CA ALA A 39 -4.16 1.07 -7.33
C ALA A 39 -5.51 0.48 -7.75
N THR A 40 -5.68 -0.83 -7.61
CA THR A 40 -6.96 -1.52 -7.85
C THR A 40 -7.92 -1.24 -6.69
N GLU A 41 -9.17 -0.89 -7.01
CA GLU A 41 -10.26 -0.72 -6.06
C GLU A 41 -10.64 -2.06 -5.40
N GLY A 42 -11.06 -2.04 -4.13
CA GLY A 42 -11.43 -3.24 -3.36
C GLY A 42 -10.23 -4.13 -2.97
N GLN A 43 -9.03 -3.81 -3.42
CA GLN A 43 -7.80 -4.48 -3.01
C GLN A 43 -7.40 -4.08 -1.58
N LEU A 44 -6.95 -5.05 -0.80
CA LEU A 44 -6.36 -4.78 0.52
C LEU A 44 -4.94 -4.26 0.37
N TYR A 45 -4.62 -3.16 1.05
CA TYR A 45 -3.27 -2.59 1.12
C TYR A 45 -2.77 -2.51 2.57
N ALA A 46 -1.46 -2.67 2.76
CA ALA A 46 -0.83 -2.52 4.06
C ALA A 46 -0.65 -1.05 4.42
N ILE A 47 -1.26 -0.62 5.53
CA ILE A 47 -1.11 0.74 6.09
C ILE A 47 -0.15 0.80 7.29
N SER A 48 0.25 -0.35 7.83
CA SER A 48 1.17 -0.47 8.97
C SER A 48 2.13 -1.64 8.79
N GLY A 49 3.27 -1.61 9.50
CA GLY A 49 4.32 -2.63 9.40
C GLY A 49 5.06 -2.67 8.04
N VAL A 50 4.80 -1.69 7.16
CA VAL A 50 5.29 -1.64 5.77
C VAL A 50 6.82 -1.71 5.64
N SER A 51 7.56 -1.26 6.66
CA SER A 51 9.03 -1.28 6.68
C SER A 51 9.63 -2.68 6.72
N ARG A 52 8.84 -3.71 7.04
CA ARG A 52 9.28 -5.12 7.12
C ARG A 52 8.83 -5.93 5.90
N LEU A 53 8.06 -5.33 4.99
CA LEU A 53 7.49 -6.01 3.84
C LEU A 53 8.46 -5.98 2.64
N TYR A 54 8.42 -7.08 1.90
CA TYR A 54 9.04 -7.27 0.61
C TYR A 54 8.11 -8.16 -0.23
N ASN A 55 8.39 -8.31 -1.53
CA ASN A 55 7.55 -9.14 -2.39
C ASN A 55 7.51 -10.58 -1.88
N GLU A 56 6.33 -11.19 -1.88
CA GLU A 56 6.05 -12.53 -1.35
C GLU A 56 6.20 -12.69 0.16
N ALA A 57 6.40 -11.59 0.91
CA ALA A 57 6.42 -11.66 2.38
C ALA A 57 5.09 -12.20 2.90
N ALA A 58 5.15 -13.24 3.73
CA ALA A 58 3.97 -13.81 4.37
C ALA A 58 3.42 -12.83 5.42
N VAL A 59 2.11 -12.63 5.41
CA VAL A 59 1.42 -11.69 6.30
C VAL A 59 0.14 -12.30 6.88
N THR A 60 -0.21 -11.84 8.07
CA THR A 60 -1.52 -12.07 8.68
C THR A 60 -2.22 -10.72 8.79
N VAL A 61 -3.42 -10.62 8.22
CA VAL A 61 -4.25 -9.42 8.34
C VAL A 61 -4.96 -9.46 9.68
N THR A 62 -4.60 -8.57 10.60
CA THR A 62 -5.16 -8.50 11.95
C THR A 62 -6.23 -7.43 12.13
N ASN A 63 -6.24 -6.41 11.26
CA ASN A 63 -7.23 -5.36 11.24
C ASN A 63 -7.50 -4.96 9.78
N ARG A 64 -8.77 -4.71 9.46
CA ARG A 64 -9.19 -4.14 8.18
C ARG A 64 -9.85 -2.80 8.49
N SER A 65 -9.28 -1.73 7.96
CA SER A 65 -9.90 -0.41 7.97
C SER A 65 -10.53 -0.17 6.61
N GLU A 66 -11.84 0.06 6.60
CA GLU A 66 -12.58 0.48 5.42
C GLU A 66 -12.70 2.01 5.51
N ILE A 67 -12.23 2.72 4.48
CA ILE A 67 -12.52 4.14 4.34
C ILE A 67 -13.89 4.18 3.65
N ASN A 68 -14.93 4.49 4.41
CA ASN A 68 -16.23 4.81 3.85
C ASN A 68 -16.20 6.31 3.49
N ASP A 69 -16.28 6.61 2.19
CA ASP A 69 -16.50 7.96 1.65
C ASP A 69 -17.92 8.47 1.97
#